data_AF-A0AA37S7M5-F1
#
_entry.id   AF-A0AA37S7M5-F1
#
_cell.length_a   1.000
_cell.length_b   1.000
_cell.length_c   1.000
_cell.angle_alpha   90.00
_cell.angle_beta   90.00
_cell.angle_gamma   90.00
#
_symmetry.space_group_name_H-M   'P 1'
#
loop_
_entity.id
_entity.type
_entity.pdbx_description
1 polymer ?
#
loop_
_entity_poly.entity_id
_entity_poly.type
_entity_poly.pdbx_seq_one_letter_code
_entity_poly.pdbx_strand_id
1 'polypeptide(L)'
;MNQPFIYNTLFFIENSDLHLMLPNIDHLNVSEDGGVGISIELSDSLCKNRLNGNWFLTQSIFFSLLDSIIDLNSPNLEGASFKRRYEDLDQSSPKKLVFKELYRVVKLIRNTIVHQKSAIDSNENGLSISYTNTRGTQFSFCITNLGVRLLHTVCFLVCKTFKQDSFYIEYIINSYYELMLSEISGMSDEFGSSLNRNNGLDKLPSTSIYRVRDTKYTFSGENQTYFVSTLARAKRDPNRAYEYIIKVQSSLYIVPHERISENGAITKEEIDKWLVKPTDYLAEKM
;
A
#
# COMPACT_ATOMS: atom_id res chain seq x y z
N MET A 1 10.15 11.74 -10.84
CA MET A 1 10.26 10.40 -11.44
C MET A 1 10.46 10.63 -12.94
N ASN A 2 11.68 10.47 -13.48
CA ASN A 2 12.06 11.06 -14.78
C ASN A 2 11.90 10.13 -15.99
N GLN A 3 11.08 9.08 -15.90
CA GLN A 3 10.76 8.25 -17.06
C GLN A 3 9.31 8.57 -17.49
N PRO A 4 9.11 9.15 -18.70
CA PRO A 4 7.78 9.55 -19.17
C PRO A 4 6.76 8.41 -19.12
N PHE A 5 7.18 7.18 -19.43
CA PHE A 5 6.31 6.01 -19.37
C PHE A 5 5.72 5.77 -17.98
N ILE A 6 6.55 5.72 -16.93
CA ILE A 6 6.09 5.45 -15.55
C ILE A 6 5.17 6.57 -15.07
N TYR A 7 5.57 7.83 -15.28
CA TYR A 7 4.77 8.98 -14.86
C TYR A 7 3.40 9.01 -15.56
N ASN A 8 3.38 8.88 -16.89
CA ASN A 8 2.14 8.90 -17.68
C ASN A 8 1.23 7.71 -17.33
N THR A 9 1.80 6.54 -17.06
CA THR A 9 1.04 5.34 -16.68
C THR A 9 0.41 5.51 -15.31
N LEU A 10 1.15 6.02 -14.32
CA LEU A 10 0.61 6.33 -12.99
C LEU A 10 -0.51 7.39 -13.08
N PHE A 11 -0.27 8.46 -13.84
CA PHE A 11 -1.28 9.50 -14.08
C PHE A 11 -2.52 8.93 -14.76
N PHE A 12 -2.35 8.06 -15.75
CA PHE A 12 -3.47 7.39 -16.43
C PHE A 12 -4.29 6.51 -15.49
N ILE A 13 -3.64 5.71 -14.63
CA ILE A 13 -4.32 4.87 -13.63
C ILE A 13 -5.07 5.74 -12.62
N GLU A 14 -4.43 6.78 -12.09
CA GLU A 14 -5.01 7.71 -11.11
C GLU A 14 -6.24 8.45 -11.64
N ASN A 15 -6.32 8.65 -12.96
CA ASN A 15 -7.45 9.30 -13.64
C ASN A 15 -8.34 8.30 -14.41
N SER A 16 -8.36 7.04 -13.99
CA SER A 16 -9.22 5.99 -14.55
C SER A 16 -10.36 5.64 -13.61
N ASP A 17 -11.37 4.93 -14.13
CA ASP A 17 -12.46 4.36 -13.33
C ASP A 17 -12.04 3.08 -12.57
N LEU A 18 -10.75 2.78 -12.46
CA LEU A 18 -10.26 1.65 -11.69
C LEU A 18 -10.49 1.89 -10.19
N HIS A 19 -11.19 0.98 -9.53
CA HIS A 19 -11.52 1.09 -8.10
C HIS A 19 -10.31 0.74 -7.22
N LEU A 20 -9.37 1.69 -7.07
CA LEU A 20 -8.29 1.62 -6.09
C LEU A 20 -8.82 1.90 -4.69
N MET A 21 -8.50 1.04 -3.73
CA MET A 21 -8.86 1.20 -2.32
C MET A 21 -7.83 2.07 -1.59
N LEU A 22 -7.56 3.28 -2.09
CA LEU A 22 -6.60 4.17 -1.43
C LEU A 22 -7.07 4.52 0.00
N PRO A 23 -6.15 4.82 0.94
CA PRO A 23 -6.52 5.25 2.28
C PRO A 23 -7.52 6.42 2.23
N ASN A 24 -8.67 6.23 2.86
CA ASN A 24 -9.67 7.29 3.01
C ASN A 24 -9.37 8.05 4.30
N ILE A 25 -8.87 9.27 4.19
CA ILE A 25 -8.41 10.07 5.33
C ILE A 25 -9.38 11.23 5.53
N ASP A 26 -10.18 11.15 6.59
CA ASP A 26 -11.02 12.27 7.04
C ASP A 26 -10.31 13.01 8.18
N HIS A 27 -10.30 14.34 8.12
CA HIS A 27 -9.62 15.16 9.12
C HIS A 27 -10.55 15.51 10.27
N LEU A 28 -10.07 15.27 11.50
CA LEU A 28 -10.78 15.58 12.73
C LEU A 28 -10.19 16.82 13.40
N ASN A 29 -11.07 17.75 13.77
CA ASN A 29 -10.76 18.86 14.66
C ASN A 29 -11.39 18.57 16.03
N VAL A 30 -10.59 18.60 17.08
CA VAL A 30 -11.07 18.39 18.46
C VAL A 30 -11.12 19.74 19.16
N SER A 31 -12.31 20.17 19.57
CA SER A 31 -12.50 21.41 20.32
C SER A 31 -12.09 21.26 21.79
N GLU A 32 -11.91 22.37 22.50
CA GLU A 32 -11.41 22.38 23.88
C GLU A 32 -12.37 21.74 24.89
N ASP A 33 -13.66 21.75 24.61
CA ASP A 33 -14.71 21.04 25.35
C ASP A 33 -14.79 19.53 24.99
N GLY A 34 -13.93 19.08 24.08
CA GLY A 34 -13.88 17.71 23.60
C GLY A 34 -14.94 17.37 22.55
N GLY A 35 -15.61 18.36 21.96
CA GLY A 35 -16.36 18.20 20.73
C GLY A 35 -15.47 17.75 19.57
N VAL A 36 -16.04 17.00 18.62
CA VAL A 36 -15.32 16.48 17.46
C VAL A 36 -16.02 16.97 16.20
N GLY A 37 -15.32 17.78 15.41
CA GLY A 37 -15.75 18.20 14.08
C GLY A 37 -15.04 17.38 13.01
N ILE A 38 -15.78 16.92 11.99
CA ILE A 38 -15.25 16.17 10.85
C ILE A 38 -15.31 17.08 9.63
N SER A 39 -14.17 17.22 8.93
CA SER A 39 -14.14 17.85 7.61
C SER A 39 -14.19 16.76 6.54
N ILE A 40 -15.26 16.76 5.74
CA ILE A 40 -15.43 15.83 4.63
C ILE A 40 -15.25 16.61 3.33
N GLU A 41 -14.29 16.19 2.50
CA GLU A 41 -14.11 16.73 1.16
C GLU A 41 -14.67 15.73 0.15
N LEU A 42 -15.64 16.18 -0.66
CA LEU A 42 -16.23 15.39 -1.72
C LEU A 42 -15.78 15.98 -3.05
N SER A 43 -15.04 15.19 -3.83
CA SER A 43 -14.73 15.51 -5.22
C SER A 43 -15.33 14.42 -6.10
N ASP A 44 -15.95 14.86 -7.20
CA ASP A 44 -16.43 13.97 -8.25
C ASP A 44 -15.55 14.18 -9.48
N SER A 45 -15.17 13.09 -10.12
CA SER A 45 -14.41 13.11 -11.36
C SER A 45 -15.10 12.24 -12.39
N LEU A 46 -15.48 12.86 -13.51
CA LEU A 46 -15.96 12.12 -14.68
C LEU A 46 -14.76 11.41 -15.31
N CYS A 47 -14.51 10.17 -14.86
CA CYS A 47 -13.43 9.33 -15.36
C CYS A 47 -13.59 9.10 -16.86
N LYS A 48 -12.61 9.56 -17.65
CA LYS A 48 -12.62 9.37 -19.11
C LYS A 48 -12.02 8.02 -19.51
N ASN A 49 -11.12 7.49 -18.69
CA ASN A 49 -10.41 6.24 -18.97
C ASN A 49 -11.15 5.06 -18.34
N ARG A 50 -11.66 4.16 -19.19
CA ARG A 50 -12.36 2.94 -18.77
C ARG A 50 -11.41 1.75 -18.67
N LEU A 51 -10.89 1.51 -17.48
CA LEU A 51 -10.16 0.30 -17.10
C LEU A 51 -11.05 -0.69 -16.35
N ASN A 52 -12.09 -0.21 -15.68
CA ASN A 52 -13.04 -1.05 -15.00
C ASN A 52 -13.75 -1.97 -16.01
N GLY A 53 -13.83 -3.25 -15.67
CA GLY A 53 -14.34 -4.29 -16.58
C GLY A 53 -13.34 -4.78 -17.64
N ASN A 54 -12.21 -4.11 -17.87
CA ASN A 54 -11.14 -4.62 -18.76
C ASN A 54 -9.96 -5.17 -17.94
N TRP A 55 -10.22 -6.26 -17.24
CA TRP A 55 -9.26 -6.95 -16.38
C TRP A 55 -7.91 -7.23 -17.07
N PHE A 56 -7.92 -7.74 -18.31
CA PHE A 56 -6.70 -8.09 -19.04
C PHE A 56 -5.80 -6.87 -19.30
N LEU A 57 -6.39 -5.75 -19.69
CA LEU A 57 -5.67 -4.51 -19.90
C LEU A 57 -5.09 -3.99 -18.58
N THR A 58 -5.88 -3.99 -17.51
CA THR A 58 -5.45 -3.57 -16.17
C THR A 58 -4.25 -4.38 -15.69
N GLN A 59 -4.26 -5.71 -15.86
CA GLN A 59 -3.12 -6.55 -15.50
C GLN A 59 -1.88 -6.24 -16.33
N SER A 60 -2.05 -6.01 -17.62
CA SER A 60 -0.95 -5.68 -18.53
C SER A 60 -0.31 -4.35 -18.13
N ILE A 61 -1.12 -3.35 -17.75
CA ILE A 61 -0.64 -2.04 -17.30
C ILE A 61 0.19 -2.17 -16.01
N PHE A 62 -0.34 -2.86 -14.99
CA PHE A 62 0.41 -3.04 -13.73
C PHE A 62 1.68 -3.85 -13.92
N PHE A 63 1.65 -4.89 -14.77
CA PHE A 63 2.86 -5.64 -15.12
C PHE A 63 3.91 -4.73 -15.76
N SER A 64 3.55 -3.99 -16.82
CA SER A 64 4.47 -3.09 -17.52
C SER A 64 5.00 -1.98 -16.61
N LEU A 65 4.17 -1.48 -15.68
CA LEU A 65 4.58 -0.48 -14.71
C LEU A 65 5.64 -1.01 -13.74
N LEU A 66 5.40 -2.18 -13.14
CA LEU A 66 6.38 -2.84 -12.26
C LEU A 66 7.66 -3.17 -13.02
N ASP A 67 7.54 -3.74 -14.22
CA ASP A 67 8.68 -4.13 -15.06
C ASP A 67 9.55 -2.93 -15.44
N SER A 68 8.93 -1.80 -15.78
CA SER A 68 9.64 -0.54 -16.08
C SER A 68 10.34 0.03 -14.85
N ILE A 69 9.77 -0.14 -13.66
CA ILE A 69 10.44 0.25 -12.41
C ILE A 69 11.68 -0.61 -12.17
N ILE A 70 11.64 -1.90 -12.48
CA ILE A 70 12.83 -2.76 -12.41
C ILE A 70 13.90 -2.25 -13.37
N ASP A 71 13.55 -1.99 -14.63
CA ASP A 71 14.51 -1.50 -15.64
C ASP A 71 15.15 -0.17 -15.23
N LEU A 72 14.35 0.74 -14.66
CA LEU A 72 14.83 2.04 -14.21
C LEU A 72 15.80 1.95 -13.02
N ASN A 73 15.61 1.02 -12.09
CA ASN A 73 16.37 0.96 -10.83
C ASN A 73 17.45 -0.12 -10.82
N SER A 74 17.37 -1.10 -11.74
CA SER A 74 18.34 -2.17 -11.91
C SER A 74 18.64 -2.38 -13.40
N PRO A 75 19.35 -1.46 -14.07
CA PRO A 75 19.60 -1.54 -15.52
C PRO A 75 20.32 -2.83 -15.97
N ASN A 76 21.07 -3.47 -15.07
CA ASN A 76 21.70 -4.77 -15.31
C ASN A 76 20.71 -5.94 -15.45
N LEU A 77 19.44 -5.74 -15.08
CA LEU A 77 18.35 -6.69 -15.23
C LEU A 77 17.50 -6.42 -16.48
N GLU A 78 17.78 -5.36 -17.23
CA GLU A 78 17.10 -5.06 -18.49
C GLU A 78 17.33 -6.20 -19.49
N GLY A 79 16.25 -6.72 -20.07
CA GLY A 79 16.29 -7.87 -20.99
C GLY A 79 16.55 -9.22 -20.31
N ALA A 80 16.76 -9.27 -19.00
CA ALA A 80 16.85 -10.53 -18.26
C ALA A 80 15.50 -11.26 -18.23
N SER A 81 15.55 -12.59 -18.08
CA SER A 81 14.32 -13.39 -17.92
C SER A 81 13.56 -12.97 -16.65
N PHE A 82 12.23 -13.10 -16.66
CA PHE A 82 11.42 -12.76 -15.48
C PHE A 82 11.81 -13.54 -14.23
N LYS A 83 12.31 -14.77 -14.42
CA LYS A 83 12.86 -15.59 -13.35
C LYS A 83 14.05 -14.90 -12.68
N ARG A 84 15.07 -14.55 -13.48
CA ARG A 84 16.29 -13.89 -13.00
C ARG A 84 15.97 -12.54 -12.38
N ARG A 85 15.08 -11.76 -13.01
CA ARG A 85 14.61 -10.47 -12.46
C ARG A 85 14.12 -10.66 -11.03
N TYR A 86 13.16 -11.57 -10.80
CA TYR A 86 12.62 -11.82 -9.46
C TYR A 86 13.70 -12.28 -8.46
N GLU A 87 14.56 -13.22 -8.85
CA GLU A 87 15.62 -13.74 -7.96
C GLU A 87 16.58 -12.62 -7.51
N ASP A 88 16.94 -11.72 -8.43
CA ASP A 88 17.90 -10.64 -8.21
C ASP A 88 17.26 -9.37 -7.60
N LEU A 89 15.93 -9.32 -7.40
CA LEU A 89 15.27 -8.18 -6.77
C LEU A 89 15.66 -8.05 -5.30
N ASP A 90 16.02 -6.82 -4.93
CA ASP A 90 16.34 -6.43 -3.57
C ASP A 90 15.13 -6.59 -2.63
N GLN A 91 15.42 -7.00 -1.40
CA GLN A 91 14.47 -7.24 -0.32
C GLN A 91 14.94 -6.63 1.01
N SER A 92 15.87 -5.65 0.95
CA SER A 92 16.49 -5.03 2.13
C SER A 92 15.54 -4.20 3.00
N SER A 93 14.33 -3.91 2.53
CA SER A 93 13.33 -3.11 3.23
C SER A 93 11.94 -3.71 3.06
N PRO A 94 11.03 -3.46 4.02
CA PRO A 94 9.60 -3.75 3.89
C PRO A 94 9.01 -3.49 2.51
N LYS A 95 9.18 -2.26 2.00
CA LYS A 95 8.59 -1.85 0.73
C LYS A 95 9.18 -2.58 -0.47
N LYS A 96 10.49 -2.85 -0.46
CA LYS A 96 11.17 -3.62 -1.52
C LYS A 96 10.75 -5.09 -1.51
N LEU A 97 10.58 -5.70 -0.34
CA LEU A 97 10.01 -7.04 -0.22
C LEU A 97 8.60 -7.10 -0.85
N VAL A 98 7.72 -6.16 -0.48
CA VAL A 98 6.37 -6.07 -1.06
C VAL A 98 6.44 -5.92 -2.58
N PHE A 99 7.28 -5.02 -3.10
CA PHE A 99 7.48 -4.85 -4.55
C PHE A 99 7.88 -6.17 -5.25
N LYS A 100 8.83 -6.90 -4.66
CA LYS A 100 9.30 -8.19 -5.19
C LYS A 100 8.20 -9.24 -5.26
N GLU A 101 7.40 -9.38 -4.20
CA GLU A 101 6.30 -10.34 -4.15
C GLU A 101 5.13 -9.92 -5.07
N LEU A 102 4.84 -8.62 -5.19
CA LEU A 102 3.87 -8.11 -6.17
C LEU A 102 4.30 -8.42 -7.61
N TYR A 103 5.57 -8.22 -7.93
CA TYR A 103 6.11 -8.55 -9.24
C TYR A 103 5.92 -10.04 -9.57
N ARG A 104 6.12 -10.93 -8.59
CA ARG A 104 5.87 -12.37 -8.75
C ARG A 104 4.42 -12.69 -9.08
N VAL A 105 3.48 -12.14 -8.30
CA VAL A 105 2.02 -12.34 -8.51
C VAL A 105 1.60 -11.81 -9.87
N VAL A 106 1.97 -10.58 -10.20
CA VAL A 106 1.57 -9.94 -11.47
C VAL A 106 2.23 -10.63 -12.67
N LYS A 107 3.48 -11.11 -12.55
CA LYS A 107 4.16 -11.94 -13.56
C LYS A 107 3.39 -13.24 -13.81
N LEU A 108 2.97 -13.93 -12.74
CA LEU A 108 2.18 -15.16 -12.85
C LEU A 108 0.90 -14.91 -13.65
N ILE A 109 0.12 -13.91 -13.24
CA ILE A 109 -1.13 -13.52 -13.90
C ILE A 109 -0.88 -13.18 -15.38
N ARG A 110 0.11 -12.33 -15.66
CA ARG A 110 0.46 -11.92 -17.03
C ARG A 110 0.84 -13.13 -17.89
N ASN A 111 1.66 -14.05 -17.38
CA ASN A 111 2.06 -15.23 -18.13
C ASN A 111 0.87 -16.13 -18.45
N THR A 112 -0.08 -16.28 -17.53
CA THR A 112 -1.32 -17.01 -17.79
C THR A 112 -2.16 -16.31 -18.85
N ILE A 113 -2.32 -14.98 -18.79
CA ILE A 113 -3.05 -14.19 -19.79
C ILE A 113 -2.45 -14.35 -21.19
N VAL A 114 -1.13 -14.43 -21.32
CA VAL A 114 -0.47 -14.51 -22.62
C VAL A 114 -0.46 -15.94 -23.16
N HIS A 115 -0.19 -16.94 -22.31
CA HIS A 115 0.14 -18.29 -22.77
C HIS A 115 -0.93 -19.34 -22.46
N GLN A 116 -1.81 -19.10 -21.48
CA GLN A 116 -2.74 -20.09 -20.94
C GLN A 116 -4.10 -19.45 -20.61
N LYS A 117 -4.69 -18.69 -21.53
CA LYS A 117 -5.93 -17.94 -21.30
C LYS A 117 -7.09 -18.81 -20.79
N SER A 118 -7.18 -20.06 -21.26
CA SER A 118 -8.20 -21.01 -20.84
C SER A 118 -8.04 -21.50 -19.40
N ALA A 119 -6.90 -21.25 -18.76
CA ALA A 119 -6.64 -21.59 -17.37
C ALA A 119 -7.11 -20.53 -16.37
N ILE A 120 -7.67 -19.41 -16.87
CA ILE A 120 -8.18 -18.31 -16.05
C ILE A 120 -9.67 -18.48 -15.88
N ASP A 121 -10.12 -18.59 -14.64
CA ASP A 121 -11.52 -18.42 -14.24
C ASP A 121 -11.64 -17.12 -13.45
N SER A 122 -12.45 -16.19 -13.95
CA SER A 122 -12.73 -14.91 -13.30
C SER A 122 -14.23 -14.77 -13.15
N ASN A 123 -14.70 -14.73 -11.91
CA ASN A 123 -16.12 -14.69 -11.58
C ASN A 123 -16.37 -13.81 -10.34
N GLU A 124 -17.60 -13.86 -9.82
CA GLU A 124 -18.01 -13.08 -8.65
C GLU A 124 -17.24 -13.39 -7.36
N ASN A 125 -16.60 -14.55 -7.27
CA ASN A 125 -15.78 -14.94 -6.12
C ASN A 125 -14.34 -14.42 -6.22
N GLY A 126 -13.87 -14.10 -7.43
CA GLY A 126 -12.52 -13.59 -7.66
C GLY A 126 -11.85 -14.18 -8.90
N LEU A 127 -10.54 -14.34 -8.80
CA LEU A 127 -9.68 -14.86 -9.85
C LEU A 127 -9.08 -16.20 -9.41
N SER A 128 -9.22 -17.21 -10.26
CA SER A 128 -8.56 -18.49 -10.13
C SER A 128 -7.74 -18.80 -11.38
N ILE A 129 -6.53 -19.31 -11.17
CA ILE A 129 -5.60 -19.77 -12.19
C ILE A 129 -5.18 -21.19 -11.79
N SER A 130 -5.25 -22.13 -12.72
CA SER A 130 -4.70 -23.47 -12.52
C SER A 130 -4.29 -24.10 -13.84
N TYR A 131 -3.00 -24.41 -13.98
CA TYR A 131 -2.49 -25.17 -15.12
C TYR A 131 -1.15 -25.82 -14.82
N THR A 132 -0.79 -26.82 -15.60
CA THR A 132 0.55 -27.41 -15.61
C THR A 132 1.24 -26.99 -16.90
N ASN A 133 2.45 -26.44 -16.80
CA ASN A 133 3.21 -26.09 -18.00
C ASN A 133 3.74 -27.36 -18.70
N THR A 134 4.31 -27.21 -19.89
CA THR A 134 4.90 -28.31 -20.66
C THR A 134 6.11 -28.98 -19.98
N ARG A 135 6.65 -28.37 -18.92
CA ARG A 135 7.78 -28.89 -18.13
C ARG A 135 7.32 -29.59 -16.84
N GLY A 136 6.01 -29.76 -16.64
CA GLY A 136 5.45 -30.41 -15.45
C GLY A 136 5.37 -29.53 -14.20
N THR A 137 5.69 -28.24 -14.29
CA THR A 137 5.52 -27.30 -13.18
C THR A 137 4.04 -26.93 -13.04
N GLN A 138 3.49 -27.14 -11.84
CA GLN A 138 2.13 -26.77 -11.51
C GLN A 138 2.06 -25.29 -11.10
N PHE A 139 1.17 -24.56 -11.76
CA PHE A 139 0.84 -23.18 -11.45
C PHE A 139 -0.57 -23.11 -10.88
N SER A 140 -0.72 -22.46 -9.74
CA SER A 140 -2.03 -22.14 -9.17
C SER A 140 -2.02 -20.74 -8.55
N PHE A 141 -3.15 -20.05 -8.62
CA PHE A 141 -3.36 -18.80 -7.91
C PHE A 141 -4.84 -18.59 -7.69
N CYS A 142 -5.26 -18.33 -6.47
CA CYS A 142 -6.65 -18.04 -6.15
C CYS A 142 -6.72 -16.84 -5.21
N ILE A 143 -7.42 -15.79 -5.64
CA ILE A 143 -7.57 -14.54 -4.91
C ILE A 143 -9.00 -14.03 -5.04
N THR A 144 -9.55 -13.46 -3.98
CA THR A 144 -10.92 -12.89 -4.02
C THR A 144 -10.99 -11.61 -4.85
N ASN A 145 -12.19 -11.16 -5.20
CA ASN A 145 -12.40 -9.84 -5.83
C ASN A 145 -11.95 -8.65 -4.95
N LEU A 146 -12.02 -8.79 -3.62
CA LEU A 146 -11.42 -7.82 -2.70
C LEU A 146 -9.90 -7.86 -2.82
N GLY A 147 -9.30 -9.05 -2.83
CA GLY A 147 -7.87 -9.23 -3.01
C GLY A 147 -7.34 -8.68 -4.32
N VAL A 148 -8.09 -8.80 -5.43
CA VAL A 148 -7.71 -8.19 -6.73
C VAL A 148 -7.65 -6.66 -6.62
N ARG A 149 -8.64 -6.02 -5.98
CA ARG A 149 -8.64 -4.57 -5.76
C ARG A 149 -7.49 -4.14 -4.86
N LEU A 150 -7.20 -4.90 -3.80
CA LEU A 150 -6.05 -4.67 -2.94
C LEU A 150 -4.73 -4.84 -3.70
N LEU A 151 -4.59 -5.87 -4.54
CA LEU A 151 -3.42 -6.08 -5.40
C LEU A 151 -3.14 -4.85 -6.28
N HIS A 152 -4.16 -4.33 -6.97
CA HIS A 152 -4.02 -3.11 -7.78
C HIS A 152 -3.64 -1.90 -6.94
N THR A 153 -4.27 -1.77 -5.76
CA THR A 153 -3.99 -0.68 -4.81
C THR A 153 -2.55 -0.71 -4.33
N VAL A 154 -2.04 -1.87 -3.90
CA VAL A 154 -0.67 -2.02 -3.41
C VAL A 154 0.32 -1.80 -4.54
N CYS A 155 0.07 -2.35 -5.74
CA CYS A 155 0.88 -2.09 -6.92
C CYS A 155 0.97 -0.59 -7.20
N PHE A 156 -0.18 0.11 -7.23
CA PHE A 156 -0.21 1.55 -7.46
C PHE A 156 0.59 2.32 -6.40
N LEU A 157 0.34 2.06 -5.11
CA LEU A 157 1.01 2.75 -3.99
C LEU A 157 2.53 2.54 -4.04
N VAL A 158 2.98 1.30 -4.20
CA VAL A 158 4.41 0.97 -4.30
C VAL A 158 5.06 1.66 -5.49
N CYS A 159 4.40 1.67 -6.65
CA CYS A 159 4.94 2.32 -7.85
C CYS A 159 4.99 3.84 -7.70
N LYS A 160 3.91 4.45 -7.22
CA LYS A 160 3.79 5.91 -7.01
C LYS A 160 4.82 6.42 -6.02
N THR A 161 5.11 5.65 -4.97
CA THR A 161 5.99 6.03 -3.86
C THR A 161 7.34 5.31 -3.87
N PHE A 162 7.72 4.67 -4.99
CA PHE A 162 8.89 3.80 -5.04
C PHE A 162 10.17 4.49 -4.55
N LYS A 163 10.38 5.76 -4.94
CA LYS A 163 11.54 6.58 -4.55
C LYS A 163 11.39 7.33 -3.22
N GLN A 164 10.25 7.22 -2.55
CA GLN A 164 10.00 7.92 -1.27
C GLN A 164 10.44 7.03 -0.11
N ASP A 165 11.46 7.47 0.62
CA ASP A 165 11.93 6.83 1.84
C ASP A 165 11.19 7.45 3.03
N SER A 166 10.09 6.83 3.41
CA SER A 166 9.15 7.30 4.44
C SER A 166 8.53 6.10 5.16
N PHE A 167 8.81 5.97 6.45
CA PHE A 167 8.31 4.87 7.27
C PHE A 167 6.78 4.81 7.28
N TYR A 168 6.12 5.98 7.27
CA TYR A 168 4.66 6.09 7.18
C TYR A 168 4.11 5.45 5.90
N ILE A 169 4.77 5.69 4.76
CA ILE A 169 4.38 5.08 3.49
C ILE A 169 4.61 3.57 3.51
N GLU A 170 5.75 3.11 4.03
CA GLU A 170 6.02 1.67 4.16
C GLU A 170 4.99 0.97 5.05
N TYR A 171 4.60 1.62 6.15
CA TYR A 171 3.59 1.15 7.08
C TYR A 171 2.22 0.95 6.40
N ILE A 172 1.78 1.95 5.62
CA ILE A 172 0.54 1.88 4.85
C ILE A 172 0.62 0.75 3.81
N ILE A 173 1.67 0.72 2.98
CA ILE A 173 1.86 -0.31 1.95
C ILE A 173 1.85 -1.71 2.56
N ASN A 174 2.55 -1.89 3.68
CA ASN A 174 2.62 -3.17 4.37
C ASN A 174 1.25 -3.63 4.87
N SER A 175 0.47 -2.71 5.44
CA SER A 175 -0.87 -3.02 5.92
C SER A 175 -1.79 -3.48 4.79
N TYR A 176 -1.76 -2.79 3.65
CA TYR A 176 -2.54 -3.18 2.47
C TYR A 176 -2.06 -4.49 1.85
N TYR A 177 -0.74 -4.73 1.85
CA TYR A 177 -0.17 -5.98 1.38
C TYR A 177 -0.63 -7.15 2.25
N GLU A 178 -0.61 -7.00 3.57
CA GLU A 178 -1.08 -8.03 4.49
C GLU A 178 -2.58 -8.33 4.35
N LEU A 179 -3.41 -7.31 4.08
CA LEU A 179 -4.82 -7.49 3.71
C LEU A 179 -4.95 -8.21 2.37
N MET A 180 -4.15 -7.86 1.36
CA MET A 180 -4.14 -8.57 0.08
C MET A 180 -3.79 -10.06 0.27
N LEU A 181 -2.79 -10.35 1.11
CA LEU A 181 -2.38 -11.72 1.40
C LEU A 181 -3.46 -12.55 2.12
N SER A 182 -4.32 -11.93 2.94
CA SER A 182 -5.44 -12.66 3.56
C SER A 182 -6.54 -13.04 2.56
N GLU A 183 -6.59 -12.37 1.42
CA GLU A 183 -7.52 -12.65 0.32
C GLU A 183 -7.00 -13.70 -0.67
N ILE A 184 -5.75 -14.17 -0.50
CA ILE A 184 -5.16 -15.23 -1.33
C ILE A 184 -5.35 -16.57 -0.62
N SER A 185 -6.15 -17.46 -1.21
CA SER A 185 -6.42 -18.79 -0.66
C SER A 185 -5.43 -19.85 -1.11
N GLY A 186 -4.67 -19.60 -2.18
CA GLY A 186 -3.61 -20.49 -2.63
C GLY A 186 -2.78 -19.89 -3.75
N MET A 187 -1.49 -20.22 -3.74
CA MET A 187 -0.55 -19.87 -4.80
C MET A 187 0.46 -21.01 -4.98
N SER A 188 0.84 -21.27 -6.21
CA SER A 188 1.97 -22.14 -6.56
C SER A 188 2.54 -21.66 -7.89
N ASP A 189 3.85 -21.50 -7.94
CA ASP A 189 4.57 -21.19 -9.18
C ASP A 189 5.98 -21.79 -9.14
N GLU A 190 6.87 -21.36 -10.04
CA GLU A 190 8.24 -21.87 -10.08
C GLU A 190 9.11 -21.44 -8.88
N PHE A 191 8.62 -20.57 -8.01
CA PHE A 191 9.31 -20.08 -6.82
C PHE A 191 8.74 -20.62 -5.51
N GLY A 192 7.73 -21.50 -5.58
CA GLY A 192 7.12 -22.15 -4.41
C GLY A 192 5.63 -21.82 -4.24
N SER A 193 5.10 -22.09 -3.05
CA SER A 193 3.66 -22.07 -2.77
C SER A 193 3.19 -20.96 -1.82
N SER A 194 4.09 -20.05 -1.43
CA SER A 194 3.77 -18.95 -0.53
C SER A 194 4.48 -17.67 -0.95
N LEU A 195 3.87 -16.54 -0.62
CA LEU A 195 4.48 -15.21 -0.69
C LEU A 195 5.14 -14.87 0.64
N ASN A 196 6.22 -14.11 0.59
CA ASN A 196 6.90 -13.66 1.79
C ASN A 196 6.09 -12.58 2.51
N ARG A 197 6.06 -12.67 3.85
CA ARG A 197 5.43 -11.67 4.73
C ARG A 197 6.48 -10.83 5.41
N ASN A 198 6.09 -9.62 5.77
CA ASN A 198 6.94 -8.75 6.58
C ASN A 198 6.53 -8.85 8.05
N ASN A 199 7.37 -9.48 8.85
CA ASN A 199 7.09 -9.70 10.27
C ASN A 199 7.43 -8.50 11.16
N GLY A 200 8.00 -7.42 10.58
CA GLY A 200 8.54 -6.28 11.34
C GLY A 200 7.65 -5.05 11.45
N LEU A 201 6.47 -5.04 10.81
CA LEU A 201 5.56 -3.90 10.81
C LEU A 201 4.17 -4.34 11.24
N ASP A 202 3.59 -3.63 12.21
CA ASP A 202 2.20 -3.82 12.61
C ASP A 202 1.24 -3.42 11.48
N LYS A 203 -0.05 -3.73 11.66
CA LYS A 203 -1.07 -3.55 10.64
C LYS A 203 -1.99 -2.40 11.02
N LEU A 204 -2.34 -1.57 10.05
CA LEU A 204 -3.47 -0.65 10.18
C LEU A 204 -4.75 -1.46 10.40
N PRO A 205 -5.56 -1.09 11.40
CA PRO A 205 -6.80 -1.78 11.69
C PRO A 205 -7.89 -1.52 10.64
N SER A 206 -7.75 -0.46 9.83
CA SER A 206 -8.75 -0.06 8.83
C SER A 206 -8.12 0.74 7.69
N THR A 207 -8.72 0.65 6.50
CA THR A 207 -8.41 1.49 5.33
C THR A 207 -8.98 2.90 5.45
N SER A 208 -9.90 3.10 6.39
CA SER A 208 -10.56 4.35 6.69
C SER A 208 -9.94 4.96 7.94
N ILE A 209 -9.39 6.16 7.81
CA ILE A 209 -8.51 6.80 8.78
C ILE A 209 -9.12 8.12 9.22
N TYR A 210 -9.15 8.34 10.52
CA TYR A 210 -9.39 9.64 11.12
C TYR A 210 -8.07 10.26 11.56
N ARG A 211 -7.71 11.35 10.91
CA ARG A 211 -6.48 12.09 11.18
C ARG A 211 -6.79 13.31 12.04
N VAL A 212 -6.33 13.28 13.28
CA VAL A 212 -6.53 14.34 14.27
C VAL A 212 -5.54 15.47 14.02
N ARG A 213 -6.06 16.66 13.72
CA ARG A 213 -5.27 17.89 13.53
C ARG A 213 -4.93 18.55 14.85
N ASP A 214 -3.85 19.32 14.81
CA ASP A 214 -3.37 20.17 15.92
C ASP A 214 -3.33 19.42 17.26
N THR A 215 -2.81 18.19 17.23
CA THR A 215 -2.78 17.32 18.40
C THR A 215 -1.90 17.94 19.48
N LYS A 216 -2.50 18.24 20.63
CA LYS A 216 -1.79 18.76 21.81
C LYS A 216 -0.90 17.66 22.40
N TYR A 217 0.30 18.03 22.83
CA TYR A 217 1.23 17.12 23.50
C TYR A 217 2.05 17.86 24.55
N THR A 218 2.63 17.11 25.50
CA THR A 218 3.69 17.59 26.39
C THR A 218 4.95 16.74 26.21
N PHE A 219 6.12 17.30 26.51
CA PHE A 219 7.40 16.59 26.39
C PHE A 219 8.09 16.49 27.75
N SER A 220 8.45 15.28 28.16
CA SER A 220 9.30 15.05 29.34
C SER A 220 10.74 14.85 28.89
N GLY A 221 11.60 15.82 29.24
CA GLY A 221 13.02 15.79 28.91
C GLY A 221 13.81 14.69 29.63
N GLU A 222 13.36 14.28 30.83
CA GLU A 222 14.02 13.23 31.63
C GLU A 222 13.94 11.87 30.94
N ASN A 223 12.77 11.53 30.39
CA ASN A 223 12.52 10.23 29.76
C ASN A 223 12.55 10.29 28.22
N GLN A 224 12.78 11.46 27.64
CA GLN A 224 12.70 11.69 26.19
C GLN A 224 11.37 11.19 25.60
N THR A 225 10.26 11.51 26.26
CA THR A 225 8.92 10.97 25.94
C THR A 225 7.94 12.09 25.68
N TYR A 226 7.17 11.94 24.61
CA TYR A 226 6.01 12.77 24.31
C TYR A 226 4.75 12.14 24.89
N PHE A 227 3.92 12.94 25.56
CA PHE A 227 2.59 12.55 26.01
C PHE A 227 1.56 13.24 25.12
N VAL A 228 1.00 12.46 24.21
CA VAL A 228 0.07 12.90 23.16
C VAL A 228 -1.35 12.87 23.72
N SER A 229 -2.08 13.96 23.54
CA SER A 229 -3.50 14.04 23.92
C SER A 229 -4.34 13.26 22.92
N THR A 230 -4.58 11.98 23.19
CA THR A 230 -5.40 11.12 22.33
C THR A 230 -6.89 11.27 22.60
N LEU A 231 -7.72 10.96 21.60
CA LEU A 231 -9.17 10.85 21.78
C LEU A 231 -9.49 9.72 22.77
N ALA A 232 -10.33 10.03 23.76
CA ALA A 232 -10.83 9.05 24.72
C ALA A 232 -11.45 7.85 23.99
N ARG A 233 -11.20 6.63 24.49
CA ARG A 233 -11.67 5.38 23.86
C ARG A 233 -13.17 5.36 23.56
N ALA A 234 -13.99 5.92 24.45
CA ALA A 234 -15.44 5.98 24.26
C ALA A 234 -15.90 6.88 23.09
N LYS A 235 -15.02 7.76 22.59
CA LYS A 235 -15.30 8.64 21.44
C LYS A 235 -14.72 8.10 20.13
N ARG A 236 -14.15 6.88 20.15
CA ARG A 236 -13.55 6.27 18.96
C ARG A 236 -14.54 5.37 18.23
N ASP A 237 -14.59 5.52 16.91
CA ASP A 237 -15.28 4.62 16.00
C ASP A 237 -14.42 3.36 15.83
N PRO A 238 -14.92 2.17 16.20
CA PRO A 238 -14.15 0.93 16.07
C PRO A 238 -13.84 0.54 14.63
N ASN A 239 -14.51 1.13 13.63
CA ASN A 239 -14.31 0.83 12.21
C ASN A 239 -13.26 1.74 11.55
N ARG A 240 -12.68 2.67 12.32
CA ARG A 240 -11.71 3.66 11.82
C ARG A 240 -10.36 3.50 12.51
N ALA A 241 -9.29 3.60 11.73
CA ALA A 241 -7.96 3.82 12.26
C ALA A 241 -7.83 5.28 12.70
N TYR A 242 -6.97 5.56 13.68
CA TYR A 242 -6.73 6.91 14.17
C TYR A 242 -5.27 7.28 13.99
N GLU A 243 -5.01 8.47 13.48
CA GLU A 243 -3.68 9.04 13.35
C GLU A 243 -3.66 10.43 13.99
N TYR A 244 -2.51 10.81 14.55
CA TYR A 244 -2.33 12.09 15.19
C TYR A 244 -1.26 12.88 14.46
N ILE A 245 -1.63 14.08 13.99
CA ILE A 245 -0.68 15.05 13.48
C ILE A 245 -0.05 15.78 14.66
N ILE A 246 1.25 15.59 14.85
CA ILE A 246 2.05 16.21 15.90
C ILE A 246 3.08 17.14 15.24
N LYS A 247 3.09 18.41 15.62
CA LYS A 247 4.05 19.41 15.14
C LYS A 247 5.08 19.66 16.23
N VAL A 248 6.32 19.19 16.03
CA VAL A 248 7.43 19.48 16.95
C VAL A 248 8.38 20.44 16.24
N GLN A 249 8.44 21.68 16.73
CA GLN A 249 9.19 22.76 16.07
C GLN A 249 8.73 22.96 14.61
N SER A 250 9.63 22.74 13.64
CA SER A 250 9.34 22.80 12.20
C SER A 250 9.02 21.43 11.57
N SER A 251 9.06 20.36 12.36
CA SER A 251 8.86 18.99 11.90
C SER A 251 7.42 18.54 12.12
N LEU A 252 6.92 17.76 11.17
CA LEU A 252 5.58 17.20 11.20
C LEU A 252 5.65 15.68 11.28
N TYR A 253 4.90 15.11 12.22
CA TYR A 253 4.81 13.68 12.44
C TYR A 253 3.36 13.24 12.28
N ILE A 254 3.15 12.10 11.61
CA ILE A 254 1.85 11.43 11.51
C ILE A 254 1.99 10.08 12.22
N VAL A 255 1.47 10.01 13.44
CA VAL A 255 1.65 8.86 14.31
C VAL A 255 0.34 8.06 14.40
N PRO A 256 0.32 6.79 13.98
CA PRO A 256 -0.83 5.93 14.18
C PRO A 256 -1.09 5.68 15.66
N HIS A 257 -2.36 5.59 16.05
CA HIS A 257 -2.78 5.43 17.44
C HIS A 257 -2.14 4.20 18.11
N GLU A 258 -2.01 3.10 17.38
CA GLU A 258 -1.39 1.84 17.80
C GLU A 258 0.09 1.97 18.20
N ARG A 259 0.74 3.09 17.87
CA ARG A 259 2.12 3.40 18.29
C ARG A 259 2.20 4.25 19.54
N ILE A 260 1.07 4.74 20.01
CA ILE A 260 0.96 5.51 21.23
C ILE A 260 0.46 4.55 22.32
N SER A 261 1.15 4.49 23.45
CA SER A 261 0.72 3.66 24.58
C SER A 261 -0.62 4.12 25.14
N GLU A 262 -1.26 3.29 25.97
CA GLU A 262 -2.58 3.58 26.54
C GLU A 262 -2.63 4.88 27.37
N ASN A 263 -1.51 5.27 27.98
CA ASN A 263 -1.37 6.54 28.72
C ASN A 263 -0.97 7.72 27.83
N GLY A 264 -1.01 7.57 26.51
CA GLY A 264 -0.66 8.62 25.55
C GLY A 264 0.84 8.79 25.30
N ALA A 265 1.70 7.89 25.80
CA ALA A 265 3.14 8.06 25.71
C ALA A 265 3.71 7.49 24.40
N ILE A 266 4.71 8.19 23.84
CA ILE A 266 5.55 7.73 22.73
C ILE A 266 6.96 8.27 22.93
N THR A 267 7.97 7.42 22.78
CA THR A 267 9.37 7.83 22.95
C THR A 267 9.81 8.71 21.78
N LYS A 268 10.83 9.54 22.00
CA LYS A 268 11.45 10.34 20.95
C LYS A 268 12.00 9.49 19.82
N GLU A 269 12.64 8.37 20.15
CA GLU A 269 13.16 7.42 19.16
C GLU A 269 12.04 6.84 18.28
N GLU A 270 10.88 6.53 18.87
CA GLU A 270 9.76 6.00 18.11
C GLU A 270 9.09 7.06 17.25
N ILE A 271 8.77 8.25 17.81
CA ILE A 271 8.12 9.32 17.03
C ILE A 271 9.00 9.77 15.86
N ASP A 272 10.33 9.77 16.00
CA ASP A 272 11.26 10.19 14.95
C ASP A 272 11.17 9.33 13.68
N LYS A 273 10.70 8.08 13.79
CA LYS A 273 10.40 7.22 12.62
C LYS A 273 9.22 7.75 11.80
N TRP A 274 8.28 8.42 12.45
CA TRP A 274 7.02 8.91 11.87
C TRP A 274 7.14 10.32 11.29
N LEU A 275 8.37 10.82 11.11
CA LEU A 275 8.61 12.09 10.43
C LEU A 275 8.11 12.01 8.99
N VAL A 276 7.28 12.98 8.62
CA VAL A 276 6.69 13.05 7.29
C VAL A 276 7.38 14.15 6.49
N LYS A 277 7.78 13.81 5.26
CA LYS A 277 8.37 14.79 4.34
C LYS A 277 7.26 15.52 3.59
N PRO A 278 7.39 16.83 3.31
CA PRO A 278 6.38 17.57 2.54
C PRO A 278 6.05 16.98 1.16
N THR A 279 6.97 16.18 0.60
CA THR A 279 6.84 15.52 -0.71
C THR A 279 6.24 14.11 -0.63
N ASP A 280 5.89 13.63 0.56
CA ASP A 280 5.33 12.28 0.72
C ASP A 280 3.90 12.26 0.16
N TYR A 281 3.60 11.33 -0.74
CA TYR A 281 2.33 11.30 -1.48
C TYR A 281 1.09 11.24 -0.57
N LEU A 282 1.19 10.50 0.53
CA LEU A 282 0.10 10.36 1.52
C LEU A 282 0.08 11.49 2.56
N ALA A 283 1.08 12.37 2.52
CA ALA A 283 1.14 13.61 3.29
C ALA A 283 0.53 14.78 2.52
N GLU A 284 0.60 14.79 1.18
CA GLU A 284 0.02 15.85 0.35
C GLU A 284 -1.52 15.97 0.47
N LYS A 285 -2.21 14.98 1.06
CA LYS A 285 -3.63 15.08 1.45
C LYS A 285 -3.87 15.82 2.79
N MET A 286 -2.92 16.67 3.20
CA MET A 286 -2.98 17.54 4.39
C MET A 286 -3.68 18.87 4.08
#